data_AF-A0A514ZYD5-F1
#
_entry.id   AF-A0A514ZYD5-F1
#
_cell.length_a   1.000
_cell.length_b   1.000
_cell.length_c   1.000
_cell.angle_alpha   90.00
_cell.angle_beta   90.00
_cell.angle_gamma   90.00
#
_symmetry.space_group_name_H-M   'P 1'
#
loop_
_entity.id
_entity.type
_entity.pdbx_description
1 polymer ?
#
loop_
_entity_poly.entity_id
_entity_poly.type
_entity_poly.pdbx_seq_one_letter_code
_entity_poly.pdbx_strand_id
1 'polypeptide(L)'
;MASPINIHLLKEYIKTFIATEVVFPGIPPRQWGAEFSRLELNAIYSGLRFVIKKAHPLQDRAMLAAFEQIDESESLNLHWFLYDYWREVVTILGLYPNLADSYLTSTQERTDSIQANKYW
;
A
#
# COMPACT_ATOMS: atom_id res chain seq x y z
N MET A 1 -6.05 2.38 -16.47
CA MET A 1 -4.67 1.89 -16.36
C MET A 1 -4.48 1.38 -14.94
N ALA A 2 -4.01 0.15 -14.75
CA ALA A 2 -3.78 -0.38 -13.40
C ALA A 2 -2.63 0.40 -12.76
N SER A 3 -2.88 0.98 -11.57
CA SER A 3 -1.83 1.68 -10.84
C SER A 3 -0.82 0.68 -10.28
N PRO A 4 0.47 1.01 -10.25
CA PRO A 4 1.48 0.13 -9.68
C PRO A 4 1.16 -0.16 -8.20
N ILE A 5 1.33 -1.41 -7.78
CA ILE A 5 1.16 -1.84 -6.38
C ILE A 5 2.32 -1.26 -5.56
N ASN A 6 2.07 -0.25 -4.72
CA ASN A 6 3.12 0.37 -3.92
C ASN A 6 2.88 0.15 -2.41
N ILE A 7 3.47 -0.93 -1.89
CA ILE A 7 3.34 -1.29 -0.46
C ILE A 7 4.07 -0.30 0.44
N HIS A 8 5.18 0.29 -0.02
CA HIS A 8 5.90 1.30 0.75
C HIS A 8 5.03 2.53 1.00
N LEU A 9 4.34 3.01 -0.03
CA LEU A 9 3.45 4.15 0.04
C LEU A 9 2.22 3.89 0.92
N LEU A 10 1.68 2.66 0.93
CA LEU A 10 0.65 2.23 1.88
C LEU A 10 1.14 2.30 3.33
N LYS A 11 2.35 1.80 3.60
CA LYS A 11 2.97 1.87 4.94
C LYS A 11 3.21 3.32 5.38
N GLU A 12 3.67 4.17 4.47
CA GLU A 12 3.86 5.60 4.71
C GLU A 12 2.54 6.31 5.01
N TYR A 13 1.46 5.99 4.27
CA TYR A 13 0.12 6.52 4.53
C TYR A 13 -0.38 6.15 5.93
N ILE A 14 -0.27 4.87 6.31
CA ILE A 14 -0.64 4.40 7.65
C ILE A 14 0.17 5.11 8.74
N LYS A 15 1.49 5.29 8.56
CA LYS A 15 2.31 6.03 9.54
C LYS A 15 1.98 7.52 9.63
N THR A 16 1.63 8.13 8.50
CA THR A 16 1.39 9.57 8.44
C THR A 16 0.10 9.95 9.13
N PHE A 17 -0.96 9.17 8.95
CA PHE A 17 -2.31 9.55 9.39
C PHE A 17 -2.86 8.75 10.56
N ILE A 18 -2.33 7.56 10.83
CA ILE A 18 -3.01 6.59 11.70
C ILE A 18 -2.10 6.13 12.85
N ALA A 19 -0.89 5.68 12.56
CA ALA A 19 0.00 5.06 13.52
C ALA A 19 1.28 5.88 13.75
N THR A 20 1.36 6.56 14.89
CA THR A 20 2.40 7.57 15.11
C THR A 20 3.81 7.00 15.34
N GLU A 21 4.04 5.88 16.05
CA GLU A 21 5.43 5.55 16.44
C GLU A 21 5.95 4.10 16.30
N VAL A 22 5.15 3.02 16.29
CA VAL A 22 5.72 1.65 16.48
C VAL A 22 5.34 0.60 15.41
N VAL A 23 4.75 1.01 14.30
CA VAL A 23 4.08 0.07 13.39
C VAL A 23 4.95 -0.46 12.24
N PHE A 24 5.80 0.41 11.68
CA PHE A 24 6.79 0.01 10.67
C PHE A 24 8.15 0.65 11.00
N PRO A 25 9.12 -0.12 11.53
CA PRO A 25 10.46 0.39 11.79
C PRO A 25 11.16 0.74 10.46
N GLY A 26 11.88 1.86 10.43
CA GLY A 26 12.62 2.32 9.25
C GLY A 26 11.80 3.03 8.17
N ILE A 27 10.47 3.13 8.30
CA ILE A 27 9.63 3.95 7.42
C ILE A 27 9.35 5.28 8.12
N PRO A 28 9.80 6.42 7.60
CA PRO A 28 9.45 7.72 8.18
C PRO A 28 7.98 8.09 7.84
N PRO A 29 7.26 8.80 8.73
CA PRO A 29 6.01 9.45 8.33
C PRO A 29 6.29 10.53 7.28
N ARG A 30 5.31 10.79 6.40
CA ARG A 30 5.41 11.88 5.43
C ARG A 30 5.49 13.21 6.16
N GLN A 31 6.23 14.16 5.56
CA GLN A 31 6.36 15.51 6.11
C GLN A 31 5.01 16.24 6.07
N TRP A 32 4.73 17.01 7.12
CA TRP A 32 3.54 17.85 7.20
C TRP A 32 3.47 18.83 6.02
N GLY A 33 2.29 18.99 5.43
CA GLY A 33 2.06 19.87 4.28
C GLY A 33 2.35 19.25 2.90
N ALA A 34 2.84 18.01 2.83
CA ALA A 34 2.94 17.25 1.59
C ALA A 34 1.72 16.31 1.46
N GLU A 35 0.69 16.75 0.75
CA GLU A 35 -0.50 15.92 0.51
C GLU A 35 -0.18 14.75 -0.43
N PHE A 36 -0.93 13.65 -0.29
CA PHE A 36 -0.85 12.54 -1.24
C PHE A 36 -1.59 12.94 -2.53
N SER A 37 -0.89 12.86 -3.65
CA SER A 37 -1.48 13.06 -4.97
C SER A 37 -2.51 11.97 -5.29
N ARG A 38 -3.40 12.25 -6.24
CA ARG A 38 -4.40 11.26 -6.69
C ARG A 38 -3.76 9.97 -7.22
N LEU A 39 -2.62 10.07 -7.88
CA LEU A 39 -1.87 8.90 -8.38
C LEU A 39 -1.31 8.06 -7.23
N GLU A 40 -0.81 8.71 -6.19
CA GLU A 40 -0.34 8.05 -4.97
C GLU A 40 -1.49 7.36 -4.24
N LEU A 41 -2.63 8.02 -4.08
CA LEU A 41 -3.83 7.43 -3.48
C LEU A 41 -4.31 6.19 -4.25
N ASN A 42 -4.28 6.22 -5.58
CA ASN A 42 -4.62 5.07 -6.41
C ASN A 42 -3.61 3.91 -6.22
N ALA A 43 -2.32 4.23 -6.06
CA ALA A 43 -1.28 3.23 -5.79
C ALA A 43 -1.41 2.63 -4.38
N ILE A 44 -1.79 3.44 -3.39
CA ILE A 44 -2.11 2.99 -2.02
C ILE A 44 -3.31 2.04 -2.05
N TYR A 45 -4.40 2.43 -2.73
CA TYR A 45 -5.59 1.59 -2.87
C TYR A 45 -5.24 0.26 -3.57
N SER A 46 -4.44 0.30 -4.64
CA SER A 46 -3.99 -0.91 -5.35
C SER A 46 -3.12 -1.80 -4.45
N GLY A 47 -2.25 -1.19 -3.64
CA GLY A 47 -1.45 -1.87 -2.62
C GLY A 47 -2.32 -2.56 -1.58
N LEU A 48 -3.31 -1.85 -1.03
CA LEU A 48 -4.24 -2.36 -0.04
C LEU A 48 -5.06 -3.53 -0.59
N ARG A 49 -5.63 -3.37 -1.80
CA ARG A 49 -6.35 -4.44 -2.51
C ARG A 49 -5.51 -5.70 -2.67
N PHE A 50 -4.23 -5.54 -2.99
CA PHE A 50 -3.30 -6.65 -3.13
C PHE A 50 -3.02 -7.35 -1.80
N VAL A 51 -2.76 -6.59 -0.74
CA VAL A 51 -2.55 -7.10 0.63
C VAL A 51 -3.77 -7.90 1.07
N ILE A 52 -4.97 -7.34 0.88
CA ILE A 52 -6.22 -7.98 1.26
C ILE A 52 -6.44 -9.27 0.48
N LYS A 53 -6.27 -9.26 -0.85
CA LYS A 53 -6.40 -10.49 -1.67
C LYS A 53 -5.39 -11.58 -1.31
N LYS A 54 -4.18 -11.23 -0.89
CA LYS A 54 -3.14 -12.20 -0.54
C LYS A 54 -3.36 -12.88 0.81
N ALA A 55 -4.01 -12.19 1.75
CA ALA A 55 -4.33 -12.74 3.06
C ALA A 55 -5.66 -13.49 3.14
N HIS A 56 -6.27 -13.84 2.00
CA HIS A 56 -7.55 -14.56 1.89
C HIS A 56 -7.69 -15.84 2.75
N PRO A 57 -6.65 -16.61 3.13
CA PRO A 57 -6.83 -17.74 4.06
C PRO A 57 -6.92 -17.33 5.54
N LEU A 58 -6.58 -16.09 5.90
CA LEU A 58 -6.36 -15.63 7.28
C LEU A 58 -7.30 -14.51 7.75
N GLN A 59 -8.31 -14.13 6.94
CA GLN A 59 -9.05 -12.88 7.14
C GLN A 59 -10.40 -13.00 7.85
N ASP A 60 -10.69 -11.96 8.63
CA ASP A 60 -12.00 -11.62 9.15
C ASP A 60 -12.94 -11.21 8.00
N ARG A 61 -14.12 -11.85 7.93
CA ARG A 61 -15.14 -11.57 6.91
C ARG A 61 -15.62 -10.12 6.96
N ALA A 62 -15.56 -9.48 8.13
CA ALA A 62 -15.96 -8.08 8.30
C ALA A 62 -15.03 -7.12 7.54
N MET A 63 -13.71 -7.31 7.62
CA MET A 63 -12.73 -6.48 6.93
C MET A 63 -12.86 -6.60 5.40
N LEU A 64 -13.11 -7.82 4.89
CA LEU A 64 -13.36 -8.04 3.47
C LEU A 64 -14.62 -7.33 2.97
N ALA A 65 -15.73 -7.51 3.69
CA ALA A 65 -16.99 -6.86 3.35
C ALA A 65 -16.91 -5.33 3.43
N ALA A 66 -16.14 -4.79 4.37
CA ALA A 66 -15.88 -3.36 4.48
C ALA A 66 -15.01 -2.86 3.31
N PHE A 67 -14.01 -3.63 2.89
CA PHE A 67 -13.16 -3.26 1.76
C PHE A 67 -13.90 -3.30 0.42
N GLU A 68 -14.78 -4.27 0.21
CA GLU A 68 -15.61 -4.36 -1.00
C GLU A 68 -16.59 -3.19 -1.16
N GLN A 69 -16.94 -2.52 -0.05
CA GLN A 69 -17.78 -1.32 -0.07
C GLN A 69 -17.01 -0.04 -0.40
N ILE A 70 -15.68 -0.07 -0.44
CA ILE A 70 -14.88 1.07 -0.86
C ILE A 70 -14.99 1.16 -2.39
N ASP A 71 -15.76 2.12 -2.87
CA ASP A 71 -15.72 2.47 -4.30
C ASP A 71 -14.33 3.03 -4.65
N GLU A 72 -13.82 2.70 -5.84
CA GLU A 72 -12.45 3.04 -6.29
C GLU A 72 -12.24 4.57 -6.44
N SER A 73 -13.28 5.38 -6.19
CA SER A 73 -13.38 6.80 -6.51
C SER A 73 -13.16 7.76 -5.33
N GLU A 74 -13.19 7.29 -4.06
CA GLU A 74 -13.16 8.17 -2.89
C GLU A 74 -11.98 7.91 -1.95
N SER A 75 -11.04 8.86 -1.93
CA SER A 75 -9.89 8.88 -1.00
C SER A 75 -10.31 8.95 0.48
N LEU A 76 -11.49 9.49 0.76
CA LEU A 76 -12.06 9.56 2.11
C LEU A 76 -12.40 8.16 2.65
N ASN A 77 -12.94 7.28 1.80
CA ASN A 77 -13.34 5.92 2.20
C ASN A 77 -12.12 5.04 2.49
N LEU A 78 -11.03 5.25 1.75
CA LEU A 78 -9.74 4.62 2.04
C LEU A 78 -9.21 5.02 3.42
N HIS A 79 -9.33 6.30 3.78
CA HIS A 79 -8.90 6.80 5.08
C HIS A 79 -9.67 6.14 6.22
N TRP A 80 -11.01 6.15 6.15
CA TRP A 80 -11.87 5.56 7.19
C TRP A 80 -11.65 4.05 7.33
N PHE A 81 -11.56 3.34 6.20
CA PHE A 81 -11.27 1.90 6.25
C PHE A 81 -9.93 1.62 6.95
N LEU A 82 -8.87 2.35 6.60
CA LEU A 82 -7.57 2.14 7.24
C LEU A 82 -7.61 2.57 8.69
N TYR A 83 -8.36 3.61 9.06
CA TYR A 83 -8.52 4.01 10.45
C TYR A 83 -9.12 2.88 11.29
N ASP A 84 -10.10 2.15 10.75
CA ASP A 84 -10.76 1.05 11.45
C ASP A 84 -9.94 -0.26 11.45
N TYR A 85 -9.23 -0.57 10.36
CA TYR A 85 -8.59 -1.88 10.13
C TYR A 85 -7.06 -1.85 9.99
N TRP A 86 -6.38 -0.76 10.36
CA TRP A 86 -4.93 -0.67 10.16
C TRP A 86 -4.15 -1.76 10.89
N ARG A 87 -4.61 -2.25 12.04
CA ARG A 87 -3.89 -3.26 12.83
C ARG A 87 -3.84 -4.60 12.12
N GLU A 88 -4.94 -4.99 11.51
CA GLU A 88 -5.10 -6.19 10.70
C GLU A 88 -4.23 -6.08 9.45
N VAL A 89 -4.27 -4.94 8.77
CA VAL A 89 -3.44 -4.65 7.59
C VAL A 89 -1.95 -4.74 7.94
N VAL A 90 -1.53 -4.15 9.06
CA VAL A 90 -0.15 -4.22 9.57
C VAL A 90 0.24 -5.65 9.90
N THR A 91 -0.63 -6.41 10.55
CA THR A 91 -0.37 -7.80 10.91
C THR A 91 -0.12 -8.63 9.66
N ILE A 92 -0.95 -8.47 8.62
CA ILE A 92 -0.76 -9.13 7.32
C ILE A 92 0.59 -8.73 6.71
N LEU A 93 0.92 -7.43 6.70
CA LEU A 93 2.19 -6.93 6.16
C LEU A 93 3.41 -7.45 6.95
N GLY A 94 3.27 -7.72 8.25
CA GLY A 94 4.29 -8.36 9.08
C GLY A 94 4.44 -9.85 8.84
N LEU A 95 3.33 -10.57 8.60
CA LEU A 95 3.33 -12.00 8.29
C LEU A 95 3.89 -12.31 6.90
N TYR A 96 3.78 -11.36 5.97
CA TYR A 96 4.24 -11.51 4.59
C TYR A 96 5.20 -10.37 4.18
N PRO A 97 6.42 -10.33 4.75
CA PRO A 97 7.38 -9.25 4.48
C PRO A 97 7.77 -9.13 3.00
N ASN A 98 7.82 -10.26 2.28
CA ASN A 98 8.16 -10.34 0.85
C ASN A 98 7.13 -9.66 -0.09
N LEU A 99 5.99 -9.20 0.44
CA LEU A 99 5.02 -8.41 -0.34
C LEU A 99 5.57 -7.05 -0.77
N ALA A 100 6.54 -6.50 -0.02
CA ALA A 100 7.22 -5.26 -0.39
C ALA A 100 8.32 -5.48 -1.45
N ASP A 101 9.04 -6.61 -1.38
CA ASP A 101 10.20 -6.88 -2.24
C ASP A 101 9.83 -7.14 -3.70
N SER A 102 8.68 -7.77 -3.94
CA SER A 102 8.20 -8.06 -5.30
C SER A 102 7.95 -6.81 -6.15
N TYR A 103 7.79 -5.64 -5.54
CA TYR A 103 7.68 -4.36 -6.26
C TYR A 103 9.05 -3.74 -6.60
N LEU A 104 10.01 -3.78 -5.68
CA LEU A 104 11.36 -3.26 -5.91
C LEU A 104 12.06 -4.01 -7.05
N THR A 105 11.92 -5.34 -7.11
CA THR A 105 12.49 -6.15 -8.20
C THR A 105 11.87 -5.76 -9.55
N SER A 106 10.56 -5.51 -9.61
CA SER A 106 9.87 -5.15 -10.85
C SER A 106 10.20 -3.74 -11.37
N THR A 107 10.55 -2.81 -10.48
CA THR A 107 11.00 -1.46 -10.85
C THR A 107 12.48 -1.43 -11.19
N GLN A 108 13.30 -2.22 -10.50
CA GLN A 108 14.72 -2.41 -10.84
C GLN A 108 14.87 -3.01 -12.24
N GLU A 109 14.18 -4.12 -12.53
CA GLU A 109 14.20 -4.78 -13.86
C GLU A 109 13.70 -3.86 -14.98
N ARG A 110 12.70 -3.02 -14.70
CA ARG A 110 12.18 -2.06 -15.68
C ARG A 110 13.14 -0.89 -15.94
N THR A 111 13.98 -0.54 -14.96
CA THR A 111 14.98 0.53 -15.12
C THR A 111 16.22 0.00 -15.84
N ASP A 112 16.64 -1.23 -15.53
CA ASP A 112 17.78 -1.89 -16.18
C ASP A 112 17.50 -2.19 -17.66
N SER A 113 16.26 -2.57 -18.01
CA SER A 113 15.84 -2.79 -19.40
C SER A 113 15.75 -1.51 -20.24
N ILE A 114 15.45 -0.36 -19.62
CA ILE A 114 15.50 0.94 -20.31
C ILE A 114 16.94 1.40 -20.53
N GLN A 115 17.84 1.10 -19.59
CA GLN A 115 19.27 1.41 -19.71
C GLN A 115 19.96 0.55 -20.78
N ALA A 116 19.59 -0.74 -20.90
CA ALA A 116 20.15 -1.68 -21.87
C ALA A 116 19.78 -1.35 -23.33
N ASN A 117 18.63 -0.70 -23.57
CA ASN A 117 18.18 -0.28 -24.90
C ASN A 117 18.74 1.09 -25.35
N LYS A 118 19.66 1.70 -24.59
CA LYS A 118 20.26 3.00 -24.94
C LYS A 118 21.66 2.88 -25.56
N TYR A 119 22.17 1.65 -25.75
CA TYR A 119 23.53 1.37 -26.26
C TYR A 119 23.57 0.45 -27.49
N TRP A 120 22.46 0.34 -28.22
CA TRP A 120 22.37 -0.20 -29.58
C TRP A 120 21.45 0.70 -30.42
#